data_AF-A0ABD1CIZ3-F1
#
_entry.id   AF-A0ABD1CIZ3-F1
#
_cell.length_a   1.000
_cell.length_b   1.000
_cell.length_c   1.000
_cell.angle_alpha   90.00
_cell.angle_beta   90.00
_cell.angle_gamma   90.00
#
_symmetry.space_group_name_H-M   'P 1'
#
loop_
_entity.id
_entity.type
_entity.pdbx_description
1 polymer ?
#
loop_
_entity_poly.entity_id
_entity_poly.type
_entity_poly.pdbx_seq_one_letter_code
_entity_poly.pdbx_strand_id
1 'polypeptide(L)'
;MPSIDMSHFLILTQEDGSVTMNGTVRFTKDYESPKRWKVYTERLERGEWHPAIIARDIPNICAVLQMPHEPWYRYTKFMEQKSCPYLAG
;
A
#
# COMPACT_ATOMS: atom_id res chain seq x y z
N MET A 1 -15.90 2.46 4.72
CA MET A 1 -14.95 2.72 5.83
C MET A 1 -13.69 1.94 5.54
N PRO A 2 -12.50 2.57 5.46
CA PRO A 2 -11.28 1.83 5.16
C PRO A 2 -11.05 0.80 6.27
N SER A 3 -10.90 -0.47 5.89
CA SER A 3 -10.65 -1.61 6.79
C SER A 3 -9.21 -1.66 7.30
N ILE A 4 -8.53 -0.51 7.30
CA ILE A 4 -7.11 -0.36 7.59
C ILE A 4 -6.94 0.94 8.38
N ASP A 5 -6.33 0.82 9.55
CA ASP A 5 -5.89 1.91 10.40
C ASP A 5 -4.36 2.08 10.23
N MET A 6 -3.96 3.29 9.85
CA MET A 6 -2.57 3.68 9.60
C MET A 6 -2.17 4.87 10.50
N SER A 7 -2.88 5.10 11.61
CA SER A 7 -2.65 6.25 12.50
C SER A 7 -1.24 6.26 13.12
N HIS A 8 -0.60 5.09 13.18
CA HIS A 8 0.77 4.92 13.67
C HIS A 8 1.78 4.66 12.54
N PHE A 9 1.39 4.82 11.28
CA PHE A 9 2.27 4.66 10.13
C PHE A 9 2.92 6.00 9.76
N LEU A 10 4.25 6.02 9.72
CA LEU A 10 5.05 7.20 9.45
C LEU A 10 5.86 7.00 8.17
N ILE A 11 5.83 8.01 7.30
CA ILE A 11 6.69 8.11 6.12
C ILE A 11 7.68 9.23 6.41
N LEU A 12 8.96 8.87 6.54
CA LEU A 12 10.06 9.79 6.81
C LEU A 12 10.89 9.95 5.55
N THR A 13 10.91 11.16 5.00
CA THR A 13 11.76 11.55 3.87
C THR A 13 13.05 12.16 4.39
N GLN A 14 14.19 11.65 3.94
CA GLN A 14 15.52 12.13 4.34
C GLN A 14 16.12 13.05 3.26
N GLU A 15 17.11 13.87 3.64
CA GLU A 15 17.75 14.83 2.73
C GLU A 15 18.51 14.17 1.57
N ASP A 16 18.98 12.93 1.76
CA ASP A 16 19.65 12.13 0.73
C ASP A 16 18.67 11.54 -0.31
N GLY A 17 17.38 11.87 -0.20
CA GLY A 17 16.32 11.37 -1.07
C GLY A 17 15.82 9.97 -0.71
N SER A 18 16.32 9.36 0.37
CA SER A 18 15.80 8.09 0.87
C SER A 18 14.46 8.27 1.58
N VAL A 19 13.63 7.23 1.52
CA VAL A 19 12.32 7.17 2.19
C VAL A 19 12.32 5.99 3.15
N THR A 20 12.09 6.27 4.42
CA THR A 20 11.93 5.26 5.47
C THR A 20 10.47 5.22 5.89
N MET A 21 9.90 4.02 5.87
CA MET A 21 8.55 3.76 6.38
C MET A 21 8.68 3.03 7.70
N ASN A 22 8.04 3.56 8.74
CA ASN A 22 8.07 2.98 10.08
C ASN A 22 6.67 2.98 10.71
N GLY A 23 6.43 2.07 11.64
CA GLY A 23 5.19 1.98 12.38
C GLY A 23 4.30 0.81 11.98
N THR A 24 3.01 0.90 12.35
CA THR A 24 2.08 -0.23 12.29
C THR A 24 0.93 0.06 11.34
N VAL A 25 0.59 -0.94 10.52
CA VAL A 25 -0.63 -0.99 9.72
C VAL A 25 -1.56 -2.01 10.37
N ARG A 26 -2.73 -1.57 10.82
CA ARG A 26 -3.69 -2.39 11.54
C ARG A 26 -4.90 -2.68 10.67
N PHE A 27 -5.26 -3.94 10.48
CA PHE A 27 -6.50 -4.29 9.79
C PHE A 27 -7.66 -4.21 10.79
N THR A 28 -8.63 -3.32 10.54
CA THR A 28 -9.79 -3.16 11.44
C THR A 28 -10.90 -4.17 11.15
N LYS A 29 -10.76 -4.92 10.05
CA LYS A 29 -11.63 -6.03 9.63
C LYS A 29 -10.78 -7.06 8.90
N ASP A 30 -11.24 -8.31 8.88
CA ASP A 30 -10.59 -9.39 8.15
C ASP A 30 -10.41 -9.01 6.68
N TYR A 31 -9.17 -9.15 6.22
CA TYR A 31 -8.75 -8.83 4.88
C TYR A 31 -8.50 -10.13 4.12
N GLU A 32 -9.58 -10.66 3.54
CA GLU A 32 -9.59 -11.94 2.86
C GLU A 32 -9.19 -11.84 1.38
N SER A 33 -8.76 -12.97 0.83
CA SER A 33 -8.55 -13.15 -0.61
C SER A 33 -9.82 -13.74 -1.25
N PRO A 34 -10.19 -13.32 -2.48
CA PRO A 34 -9.55 -12.28 -3.29
C PRO A 34 -9.97 -10.87 -2.87
N LYS A 35 -9.05 -9.91 -2.96
CA LYS A 35 -9.37 -8.48 -2.77
C LYS A 35 -8.96 -7.63 -3.97
N ARG A 36 -9.92 -6.93 -4.57
CA ARG A 36 -9.68 -6.04 -5.70
C ARG A 36 -9.19 -4.67 -5.24
N TRP A 37 -8.09 -4.20 -5.83
CA TRP A 37 -7.56 -2.85 -5.65
C TRP A 37 -7.63 -2.07 -6.94
N LYS A 38 -8.13 -0.83 -6.86
CA LYS A 38 -8.05 0.16 -7.93
C LYS A 38 -7.12 1.26 -7.47
N VAL A 39 -5.94 1.33 -8.06
CA VAL A 39 -4.88 2.28 -7.68
C VAL A 39 -4.73 3.28 -8.80
N TYR A 40 -4.83 4.56 -8.47
CA TYR A 40 -4.52 5.65 -9.37
C TYR A 40 -3.65 6.64 -8.62
N THR A 41 -2.86 7.41 -9.37
CA THR A 41 -2.02 8.47 -8.83
C THR A 41 -2.35 9.75 -9.56
N GLU A 42 -2.21 10.87 -8.86
CA GLU A 42 -2.37 12.20 -9.41
C GLU A 42 -1.14 13.03 -9.05
N ARG A 43 -0.80 13.97 -9.92
CA ARG A 43 0.30 14.91 -9.72
C ARG A 43 -0.27 16.32 -9.66
N LEU A 44 0.14 17.07 -8.65
CA LEU A 44 -0.16 18.48 -8.55
C LEU A 44 0.78 19.27 -9.46
N GLU A 45 0.25 19.87 -10.52
CA GLU A 45 0.99 20.76 -11.41
C GLU A 45 0.27 22.11 -11.47
N ARG A 46 0.99 23.20 -11.15
CA ARG A 46 0.45 24.58 -11.17
C ARG A 46 -0.84 24.78 -10.37
N GLY A 47 -1.05 23.99 -9.31
CA GLY A 47 -2.24 24.08 -8.46
C GLY A 47 -3.41 23.20 -8.89
N GLU A 48 -3.28 22.45 -9.99
CA GLU A 48 -4.28 21.50 -10.46
C GLU A 48 -3.78 20.06 -10.33
N TRP A 49 -4.68 19.16 -9.92
CA TRP A 49 -4.39 17.73 -9.86
C TRP A 49 -4.64 17.12 -11.23
N HIS A 50 -3.59 16.50 -11.81
CA HIS A 50 -3.67 15.80 -13.08
C HIS A 50 -3.42 14.31 -12.88
N PRO A 51 -4.10 13.42 -13.62
CA PRO A 51 -3.81 12.00 -13.59
C PRO A 51 -2.34 11.72 -13.92
N ALA A 52 -1.67 10.97 -13.06
CA ALA A 52 -0.30 10.52 -13.27
C ALA A 52 -0.28 9.13 -13.96
N ILE A 53 0.93 8.67 -14.31
CA ILE A 53 1.16 7.50 -15.17
C ILE A 53 0.64 6.18 -14.54
N ILE A 54 0.52 6.11 -13.22
CA ILE A 54 0.10 4.88 -12.53
C ILE A 54 -1.42 4.88 -12.38
N ALA A 55 -2.08 4.05 -13.20
CA ALA A 55 -3.48 3.65 -13.06
C ALA A 55 -3.59 2.14 -13.29
N ARG A 56 -3.91 1.38 -12.23
CA ARG A 56 -3.99 -0.09 -12.26
C ARG A 56 -5.26 -0.60 -11.59
N ASP A 57 -5.86 -1.61 -12.19
CA ASP A 57 -6.94 -2.42 -11.61
C ASP A 57 -6.38 -3.82 -11.35
N ILE A 58 -6.30 -4.17 -10.06
CA ILE A 58 -5.68 -5.40 -9.57
C ILE A 58 -6.80 -6.27 -9.01
N PRO A 59 -7.25 -7.33 -9.72
CA PRO A 59 -8.38 -8.16 -9.31
C PRO A 59 -8.17 -8.87 -7.97
N ASN A 60 -6.92 -9.25 -7.68
CA ASN A 60 -6.55 -9.90 -6.42
C ASN A 60 -5.17 -9.42 -5.94
N ILE A 61 -5.16 -8.38 -5.10
CA ILE A 61 -3.91 -7.86 -4.52
C ILE A 61 -3.22 -8.90 -3.63
N CYS A 62 -3.96 -9.78 -2.95
CA CYS A 62 -3.39 -10.82 -2.10
C CYS A 62 -2.47 -11.78 -2.86
N ALA A 63 -2.74 -12.03 -4.14
CA ALA A 63 -1.92 -12.91 -4.96
C ALA A 63 -0.61 -12.26 -5.40
N VAL A 64 -0.58 -10.93 -5.51
CA VAL A 64 0.55 -10.17 -6.09
C VAL A 64 1.35 -9.40 -5.02
N LEU A 65 0.88 -9.38 -3.77
CA LEU A 65 1.49 -8.60 -2.69
C LEU A 65 2.96 -8.96 -2.41
N GLN A 66 3.32 -10.22 -2.60
CA GLN A 66 4.68 -10.74 -2.35
C GLN A 66 5.46 -11.04 -3.64
N MET A 67 5.00 -10.56 -4.80
CA MET A 67 5.69 -10.76 -6.07
C MET A 67 6.83 -9.74 -6.22
N PRO A 68 8.10 -10.17 -6.44
CA PRO A 68 9.25 -9.26 -6.44
C PRO A 68 9.22 -8.12 -7.46
N HIS A 69 8.49 -8.29 -8.56
CA HIS A 69 8.37 -7.30 -9.63
C HIS A 69 7.26 -6.27 -9.38
N GLU A 70 6.47 -6.42 -8.31
CA GLU A 70 5.41 -5.49 -8.00
C GLU A 70 5.90 -4.29 -7.16
N PRO A 71 5.38 -3.06 -7.40
CA PRO A 71 5.88 -1.85 -6.74
C PRO A 71 5.83 -1.90 -5.21
N TRP A 72 4.80 -2.54 -4.65
CA TRP A 72 4.61 -2.66 -3.21
C TRP A 72 5.54 -3.69 -2.54
N TYR A 73 6.15 -4.60 -3.30
CA TYR A 73 6.99 -5.67 -2.74
C TYR A 73 8.13 -5.16 -1.88
N ARG A 74 8.72 -4.01 -2.27
CA ARG A 74 9.79 -3.36 -1.51
C ARG A 74 9.41 -3.11 -0.05
N TYR A 75 8.13 -2.86 0.21
CA TYR A 75 7.59 -2.59 1.53
C TYR A 75 6.98 -3.84 2.17
N THR A 76 6.17 -4.59 1.41
CA THR A 76 5.39 -5.73 1.92
C THR A 76 6.23 -6.97 2.23
N LYS A 77 7.44 -7.09 1.65
CA LYS A 77 8.36 -8.19 1.95
C LYS A 77 8.85 -8.22 3.41
N PHE A 78 8.75 -7.08 4.10
CA PHE A 78 9.15 -6.92 5.50
C PHE A 78 7.99 -7.06 6.48
N MET A 79 6.75 -7.22 6.00
CA MET A 79 5.62 -7.50 6.88
C MET A 79 5.81 -8.85 7.57
N GLU A 80 5.43 -8.92 8.85
CA GLU A 80 5.45 -10.15 9.63
C GLU A 80 4.55 -11.22 8.99
N GLN A 81 3.34 -10.82 8.61
CA GLN A 81 2.44 -11.64 7.81
C GLN A 81 2.56 -11.25 6.33
N LYS A 82 2.84 -12.24 5.47
CA LYS A 82 3.10 -12.02 4.04
C LYS A 82 1.94 -12.41 3.13
N SER A 83 1.03 -13.25 3.61
CA SER A 83 -0.10 -13.76 2.84
C SER A 83 -1.42 -13.48 3.54
N CYS A 84 -2.46 -13.21 2.75
CA CYS A 84 -3.84 -13.16 3.22
C CYS A 84 -4.30 -14.55 3.75
N PRO A 85 -5.33 -14.59 4.63
CA PRO A 85 -6.10 -13.47 5.16
C PRO A 85 -5.37 -12.70 6.26
N TYR A 86 -5.35 -11.37 6.21
CA TYR A 86 -4.93 -10.57 7.37
C TYR A 86 -6.13 -10.43 8.31
N LEU A 87 -6.07 -11.10 9.45
CA LEU A 87 -7.15 -11.04 10.43
C LEU A 87 -7.21 -9.66 11.07
N ALA A 88 -8.41 -9.26 11.49
CA ALA A 88 -8.58 -8.04 12.26
C ALA A 88 -7.77 -8.14 13.57
N GLY A 89 -6.92 -7.14 13.83
CA GLY A 89 -5.96 -7.24 14.92
C GLY A 89 -5.05 -6.05 14.99
#